data_AF-A0A7S2V9M7-F1
#
_entry.id   AF-A0A7S2V9M7-F1
#
_cell.length_a   1.000
_cell.length_b   1.000
_cell.length_c   1.000
_cell.angle_alpha   90.00
_cell.angle_beta   90.00
_cell.angle_gamma   90.00
#
_symmetry.space_group_name_H-M   'P 1'
#
loop_
_entity.id
_entity.type
_entity.pdbx_description
1 polymer ?
#
loop_
_entity_poly.entity_id
_entity_poly.type
_entity_poly.pdbx_seq_one_letter_code
_entity_poly.pdbx_strand_id
1 'polypeptide(L)'
;NPEKSSKKRKLHPASSLQNYFQRHQADIICLQEHKIQKQQLSNRSEPCQASNVPGYESFWSCCVHESFKGLNGVVTYAPSGTVLAADPAPLGSTELDNQGRCLMTDHGAFVVFNVYAPNAGGHPLSFKMKFLRALQQAMRRQREKNKAVILLGDLNISHKAGDIHWKHRFVHVPDILREVRAATAEQQTLPRWKHQLAQHWSEIKNVMETQEIIETKTMNSLTNEKYDKFRLMVTKGERRIHLGKNESDPAFCRYPYNFSADTYLDEETNERIPCQEEDSVRVEVLAELMNKVAGVPWDEELQREIAFSHATEPRLSPARAWLTELSNDGTV
;
A
#
# COMPACT_ATOMS: atom_id res chain seq x y z
N ASN A 1 -55.20 4.12 -12.14
CA ASN A 1 -53.97 3.82 -12.91
C ASN A 1 -52.93 3.35 -11.92
N PRO A 2 -52.68 2.03 -11.81
CA PRO A 2 -51.96 1.48 -10.68
C PRO A 2 -50.49 1.90 -10.71
N GLU A 3 -50.00 2.21 -9.53
CA GLU A 3 -48.66 2.64 -9.22
C GLU A 3 -47.62 1.69 -9.80
N LYS A 4 -46.61 2.27 -10.47
CA LYS A 4 -45.42 1.56 -10.91
C LYS A 4 -44.64 1.10 -9.67
N SER A 5 -44.96 -0.12 -9.23
CA SER A 5 -44.09 -0.94 -8.40
C SER A 5 -42.75 -1.16 -9.14
N SER A 6 -41.77 -0.28 -8.92
CA SER A 6 -40.40 -0.54 -9.35
C SER A 6 -39.79 -1.59 -8.41
N LYS A 7 -40.14 -2.86 -8.60
CA LYS A 7 -39.36 -3.97 -8.03
C LYS A 7 -37.94 -3.80 -8.55
N LYS A 8 -37.01 -3.34 -7.69
CA LYS A 8 -35.57 -3.39 -7.96
C LYS A 8 -35.25 -4.84 -8.34
N ARG A 9 -35.03 -5.09 -9.62
CA ARG A 9 -34.66 -6.40 -10.14
C ARG A 9 -33.34 -6.75 -9.46
N LYS A 10 -33.34 -7.70 -8.50
CA LYS A 10 -32.11 -8.18 -7.88
C LYS A 10 -31.27 -8.75 -9.02
N LEU A 11 -30.22 -8.02 -9.42
CA LEU A 11 -29.25 -8.49 -10.39
C LEU A 11 -28.65 -9.78 -9.84
N HIS A 12 -28.67 -10.84 -10.67
CA HIS A 12 -27.99 -12.07 -10.31
C HIS A 12 -26.49 -11.75 -10.15
N PRO A 13 -25.79 -12.23 -9.12
CA PRO A 13 -24.37 -11.89 -8.93
C PRO A 13 -23.50 -12.19 -10.16
N ALA A 14 -23.77 -13.26 -10.90
CA ALA A 14 -23.07 -13.54 -12.17
C ALA A 14 -23.29 -12.48 -13.27
N SER A 15 -24.45 -11.80 -13.25
CA SER A 15 -24.71 -10.72 -14.20
C SER A 15 -23.91 -9.45 -13.89
N SER A 16 -23.34 -9.27 -12.68
CA SER A 16 -22.60 -8.05 -12.36
C SER A 16 -21.25 -7.99 -13.08
N LEU A 17 -20.48 -9.08 -13.10
CA LEU A 17 -19.21 -9.17 -13.83
C LEU A 17 -19.44 -9.08 -15.34
N GLN A 18 -20.40 -9.85 -15.86
CA GLN A 18 -20.73 -9.80 -17.28
C GLN A 18 -21.15 -8.39 -17.72
N ASN A 19 -22.03 -7.71 -16.96
CA ASN A 19 -22.43 -6.34 -17.28
C ASN A 19 -21.26 -5.36 -17.18
N TYR A 20 -20.35 -5.56 -16.22
CA TYR A 20 -19.14 -4.74 -16.12
C TYR A 20 -18.27 -4.91 -17.38
N PHE A 21 -18.03 -6.15 -17.79
CA PHE A 21 -17.16 -6.46 -18.93
C PHE A 21 -17.76 -5.90 -20.23
N GLN A 22 -19.06 -6.13 -20.45
CA GLN A 22 -19.78 -5.60 -21.60
C GLN A 22 -19.80 -4.07 -21.66
N ARG A 23 -19.92 -3.40 -20.50
CA ARG A 23 -19.92 -1.94 -20.44
C ARG A 23 -18.56 -1.34 -20.74
N HIS A 24 -17.49 -1.98 -20.28
CA HIS A 24 -16.14 -1.47 -20.42
C HIS A 24 -15.45 -1.91 -21.73
N GLN A 25 -15.98 -2.94 -22.40
CA GLN A 25 -15.48 -3.46 -23.68
C GLN A 25 -13.97 -3.72 -23.67
N ALA A 26 -13.42 -4.13 -22.51
CA ALA A 26 -12.00 -4.41 -22.36
C ALA A 26 -11.67 -5.80 -22.90
N ASP A 27 -10.58 -5.90 -23.67
CA ASP A 27 -10.10 -7.18 -24.20
C ASP A 27 -9.54 -8.05 -23.07
N ILE A 28 -8.65 -7.49 -22.24
CA ILE A 28 -8.03 -8.19 -21.12
C ILE A 28 -8.42 -7.49 -19.82
N ILE A 29 -8.90 -8.26 -18.84
CA ILE A 29 -9.32 -7.74 -17.53
C ILE A 29 -8.55 -8.48 -16.45
N CYS A 30 -7.83 -7.74 -15.63
CA CYS A 30 -7.02 -8.28 -14.56
C CYS A 30 -7.55 -7.78 -13.23
N LEU A 31 -8.00 -8.69 -12.37
CA LEU A 31 -8.45 -8.39 -11.02
C LEU A 31 -7.46 -8.96 -10.00
N GLN A 32 -7.27 -8.21 -8.92
CA GLN A 32 -6.43 -8.56 -7.78
C GLN A 32 -7.30 -8.76 -6.53
N GLU A 33 -6.75 -9.45 -5.52
CA GLU A 33 -7.41 -9.71 -4.25
C GLU A 33 -8.79 -10.38 -4.37
N HIS A 34 -8.94 -11.34 -5.29
CA HIS A 34 -10.24 -11.99 -5.49
C HIS A 34 -10.68 -12.85 -4.30
N LYS A 35 -9.75 -13.31 -3.45
CA LYS A 35 -10.04 -14.03 -2.18
C LYS A 35 -10.88 -15.30 -2.34
N ILE A 36 -10.76 -15.95 -3.50
CA ILE A 36 -11.43 -17.21 -3.85
C ILE A 36 -10.42 -18.34 -3.72
N GLN A 37 -10.77 -19.42 -3.04
CA GLN A 37 -9.95 -20.62 -2.96
C GLN A 37 -10.13 -21.48 -4.22
N LYS A 38 -9.06 -22.17 -4.64
CA LYS A 38 -9.08 -23.02 -5.85
C LYS A 38 -10.23 -24.03 -5.87
N GLN A 39 -10.58 -24.61 -4.72
CA GLN A 39 -11.67 -25.58 -4.58
C GLN A 39 -13.07 -24.98 -4.80
N GLN A 40 -13.22 -23.67 -4.67
CA GLN A 40 -14.51 -22.98 -4.86
C GLN A 40 -14.81 -22.74 -6.34
N LEU A 41 -13.79 -22.64 -7.21
CA LEU A 41 -13.94 -22.38 -8.65
C LEU A 41 -14.61 -23.55 -9.40
N SER A 42 -14.53 -24.76 -8.85
CA SER A 42 -15.15 -25.96 -9.43
C SER A 42 -16.45 -26.37 -8.73
N ASN A 43 -16.98 -25.54 -7.83
CA ASN A 43 -18.14 -25.85 -7.00
C ASN A 43 -19.41 -25.15 -7.54
N ARG A 44 -20.58 -25.77 -7.37
CA ARG A 44 -21.88 -25.13 -7.65
C ARG A 44 -22.09 -23.85 -6.81
N SER A 45 -21.40 -23.72 -5.68
CA SER A 45 -21.41 -22.54 -4.82
C SER A 45 -20.33 -21.51 -5.19
N GLU A 46 -19.74 -21.58 -6.40
CA GLU A 46 -18.75 -20.62 -6.85
C GLU A 46 -19.26 -19.18 -6.68
N PRO A 47 -18.49 -18.31 -5.97
CA PRO A 47 -18.86 -16.92 -5.80
C PRO A 47 -19.08 -16.22 -7.15
N CYS A 48 -20.30 -15.73 -7.36
CA CYS A 48 -20.69 -14.99 -8.56
C CYS A 48 -20.49 -15.73 -9.90
N GLN A 49 -20.24 -17.04 -9.91
CA GLN A 49 -19.86 -17.78 -11.14
C GLN A 49 -18.72 -17.08 -11.90
N ALA A 50 -17.76 -16.52 -11.14
CA ALA A 50 -16.75 -15.64 -11.68
C ALA A 50 -15.86 -16.30 -12.73
N SER A 51 -15.68 -17.62 -12.71
CA SER A 51 -14.89 -18.38 -13.67
C SER A 51 -15.52 -18.48 -15.06
N ASN A 52 -16.85 -18.33 -15.16
CA ASN A 52 -17.62 -18.54 -16.38
C ASN A 52 -18.33 -17.25 -16.80
N VAL A 53 -17.56 -16.31 -17.36
CA VAL A 53 -18.10 -15.07 -17.94
C VAL A 53 -18.25 -15.26 -19.46
N PRO A 54 -19.46 -15.14 -20.04
CA PRO A 54 -19.67 -15.39 -21.46
C PRO A 54 -18.74 -14.58 -22.37
N GLY A 55 -18.07 -15.26 -23.30
CA GLY A 55 -17.14 -14.65 -24.26
C GLY A 55 -15.69 -14.51 -23.75
N TYR A 56 -15.43 -14.84 -22.49
CA TYR A 56 -14.11 -14.77 -21.89
C TYR A 56 -13.68 -16.13 -21.34
N GLU A 57 -12.39 -16.43 -21.44
CA GLU A 57 -11.71 -17.41 -20.60
C GLU A 57 -11.11 -16.72 -19.37
N SER A 58 -11.00 -17.44 -18.26
CA SER A 58 -10.44 -16.93 -17.01
C SER A 58 -9.27 -17.79 -16.54
N PHE A 59 -8.20 -17.13 -16.10
CA PHE A 59 -6.96 -17.75 -15.64
C PHE A 59 -6.69 -17.27 -14.22
N TRP A 60 -6.40 -18.21 -13.32
CA TRP A 60 -6.42 -17.95 -11.88
C TRP A 60 -5.11 -18.33 -11.22
N SER A 61 -4.61 -17.44 -10.35
CA SER A 61 -3.59 -17.76 -9.36
C SER A 61 -4.19 -17.55 -7.98
N CYS A 62 -4.47 -18.65 -7.28
CA CYS A 62 -5.09 -18.63 -5.96
C CYS A 62 -4.05 -18.85 -4.87
N CYS A 63 -4.20 -18.18 -3.73
CA CYS A 63 -3.37 -18.44 -2.56
C CYS A 63 -3.59 -19.86 -2.03
N VAL A 64 -2.53 -20.65 -1.97
CA VAL A 64 -2.50 -22.00 -1.39
C VAL A 64 -1.66 -22.08 -0.11
N HIS A 65 -1.03 -20.97 0.28
CA HIS A 65 -0.30 -20.87 1.53
C HIS A 65 -1.24 -21.00 2.74
N GLU A 66 -0.91 -21.87 3.70
CA GLU A 66 -1.79 -22.24 4.83
C GLU A 66 -2.18 -21.03 5.69
N SER A 67 -1.20 -20.20 6.08
CA SER A 67 -1.42 -19.01 6.92
C SER A 67 -2.22 -17.89 6.24
N PHE A 68 -2.40 -17.95 4.92
CA PHE A 68 -3.08 -16.91 4.15
C PHE A 68 -4.24 -17.48 3.32
N LYS A 69 -4.78 -18.63 3.73
CA LYS A 69 -5.84 -19.33 3.00
C LYS A 69 -7.07 -18.43 2.86
N GLY A 70 -7.55 -18.24 1.63
CA GLY A 70 -8.69 -17.35 1.34
C GLY A 70 -8.34 -15.86 1.32
N LEU A 71 -7.07 -15.49 1.40
CA LEU A 71 -6.56 -14.13 1.19
C LEU A 71 -5.85 -14.03 -0.18
N ASN A 72 -5.58 -12.81 -0.65
CA ASN A 72 -4.89 -12.51 -1.91
C ASN A 72 -5.62 -13.07 -3.15
N GLY A 73 -4.85 -13.54 -4.15
CA GLY A 73 -5.35 -14.12 -5.40
C GLY A 73 -5.41 -13.10 -6.54
N VAL A 74 -5.04 -13.52 -7.75
CA VAL A 74 -5.18 -12.72 -8.97
C VAL A 74 -5.86 -13.53 -10.08
N VAL A 75 -6.67 -12.87 -10.90
CA VAL A 75 -7.36 -13.49 -12.04
C VAL A 75 -7.26 -12.62 -13.27
N THR A 76 -6.97 -13.23 -14.42
CA THR A 76 -6.97 -12.59 -15.72
C THR A 76 -8.08 -13.18 -16.57
N TYR A 77 -8.94 -12.33 -17.12
CA TYR A 77 -9.92 -12.65 -18.14
C TYR A 77 -9.43 -12.17 -19.49
N ALA A 78 -9.61 -12.97 -20.53
CA ALA A 78 -9.29 -12.62 -21.90
C ALA A 78 -10.33 -13.26 -22.85
N PRO A 79 -10.49 -12.78 -24.10
CA PRO A 79 -11.46 -13.35 -25.01
C PRO A 79 -11.10 -14.82 -25.27
N SER A 80 -12.11 -15.67 -25.43
CA SER A 80 -11.87 -17.10 -25.57
C SER A 80 -10.96 -17.42 -26.76
N GLY A 81 -9.93 -18.24 -26.54
CA GLY A 81 -8.98 -18.69 -27.55
C GLY A 81 -7.82 -17.74 -27.85
N THR A 82 -7.68 -16.61 -27.14
CA THR A 82 -6.58 -15.65 -27.40
C THR A 82 -5.33 -15.92 -26.56
N VAL A 83 -5.45 -16.67 -25.46
CA VAL A 83 -4.33 -16.97 -24.55
C VAL A 83 -3.69 -18.30 -24.94
N LEU A 84 -2.40 -18.27 -25.25
CA LEU A 84 -1.63 -19.46 -25.64
C LEU A 84 -1.18 -20.27 -24.42
N ALA A 85 -0.86 -19.59 -23.32
CA ALA A 85 -0.45 -20.22 -22.07
C ALA A 85 -0.75 -19.31 -20.87
N ALA A 86 -1.01 -19.91 -19.72
CA ALA A 86 -1.12 -19.20 -18.45
C ALA A 86 -0.28 -19.91 -17.38
N ASP A 87 0.49 -19.13 -16.62
CA ASP A 87 1.40 -19.61 -15.60
C ASP A 87 1.08 -18.94 -14.25
N PRO A 88 0.51 -19.68 -13.28
CA PRO A 88 0.23 -19.17 -11.94
C PRO A 88 1.45 -19.15 -11.02
N ALA A 89 2.61 -19.66 -11.48
CA ALA A 89 3.88 -19.67 -10.74
C ALA A 89 5.06 -19.05 -11.52
N PRO A 90 4.89 -17.83 -12.09
CA PRO A 90 5.88 -17.28 -13.01
C PRO A 90 7.16 -16.79 -12.31
N LEU A 91 7.13 -16.62 -10.99
CA LEU A 91 8.27 -16.13 -10.21
C LEU A 91 9.35 -17.21 -10.07
N GLY A 92 8.95 -18.48 -10.06
CA GLY A 92 9.85 -19.63 -9.91
C GLY A 92 10.27 -19.88 -8.46
N SER A 93 9.47 -19.41 -7.51
CA SER A 93 9.72 -19.57 -6.07
C SER A 93 8.45 -20.02 -5.39
N THR A 94 8.44 -21.27 -4.91
CA THR A 94 7.29 -21.88 -4.21
C THR A 94 6.79 -21.01 -3.06
N GLU A 95 7.67 -20.34 -2.33
CA GLU A 95 7.32 -19.43 -1.24
C GLU A 95 6.48 -18.24 -1.72
N LEU A 96 6.86 -17.64 -2.85
CA LEU A 96 6.20 -16.46 -3.42
C LEU A 96 4.94 -16.84 -4.21
N ASP A 97 5.07 -17.83 -5.10
CA ASP A 97 4.02 -18.27 -6.01
C ASP A 97 2.82 -18.86 -5.24
N ASN A 98 3.06 -19.56 -4.13
CA ASN A 98 1.98 -20.10 -3.29
C ASN A 98 1.09 -19.03 -2.64
N GLN A 99 1.49 -17.76 -2.62
CA GLN A 99 0.63 -16.67 -2.13
C GLN A 99 -0.41 -16.21 -3.16
N GLY A 100 -0.36 -16.69 -4.41
CA GLY A 100 -1.33 -16.35 -5.46
C GLY A 100 -1.28 -14.89 -5.88
N ARG A 101 -0.10 -14.27 -5.83
CA ARG A 101 0.10 -12.83 -6.03
C ARG A 101 0.53 -12.44 -7.45
N CYS A 102 0.79 -13.41 -8.31
CA CYS A 102 1.24 -13.19 -9.66
C CYS A 102 0.65 -14.24 -10.59
N LEU A 103 0.23 -13.81 -11.77
CA LEU A 103 -0.23 -14.66 -12.87
C LEU A 103 0.32 -14.08 -14.17
N MET A 104 1.00 -14.92 -14.94
CA MET A 104 1.42 -14.57 -16.29
C MET A 104 0.47 -15.21 -17.31
N THR A 105 0.04 -14.44 -18.31
CA THR A 105 -0.70 -14.97 -19.48
C THR A 105 0.04 -14.59 -20.76
N ASP A 106 0.27 -15.56 -21.65
CA ASP A 106 0.94 -15.39 -22.95
C ASP A 106 -0.10 -15.24 -24.06
N HIS A 107 -0.04 -14.13 -24.79
CA HIS A 107 -0.95 -13.77 -25.88
C HIS A 107 -0.24 -13.80 -27.24
N GLY A 108 0.86 -14.54 -27.36
CA GLY A 108 1.64 -14.65 -28.58
C GLY A 108 2.69 -13.55 -28.70
N ALA A 109 2.29 -12.33 -29.07
CA ALA A 109 3.25 -11.23 -29.25
C ALA A 109 3.73 -10.63 -27.91
N PHE A 110 2.93 -10.74 -26.87
CA PHE A 110 3.21 -10.17 -25.55
C PHE A 110 2.73 -11.10 -24.44
N VAL A 111 3.24 -10.84 -23.24
CA VAL A 111 2.80 -11.46 -21.99
C VAL A 111 2.25 -10.40 -21.05
N VAL A 112 1.24 -10.76 -20.26
CA VAL A 112 0.68 -9.91 -19.20
C VAL A 112 0.99 -10.54 -17.86
N PHE A 113 1.68 -9.79 -16.99
CA PHE A 113 1.84 -10.10 -15.57
C PHE A 113 0.78 -9.35 -14.77
N ASN A 114 -0.22 -10.07 -14.26
CA ASN A 114 -1.20 -9.55 -13.32
C ASN A 114 -0.69 -9.75 -11.89
N VAL A 115 -0.43 -8.64 -11.18
CA VAL A 115 0.34 -8.63 -9.93
C VAL A 115 -0.44 -7.99 -8.78
N TYR A 116 -0.32 -8.61 -7.60
CA TYR A 116 -0.68 -8.04 -6.30
C TYR A 116 0.52 -8.12 -5.35
N ALA A 117 1.41 -7.14 -5.44
CA ALA A 117 2.64 -7.13 -4.68
C ALA A 117 2.36 -6.95 -3.17
N PRO A 118 3.17 -7.57 -2.28
CA PRO A 118 2.97 -7.46 -0.85
C PRO A 118 2.94 -6.00 -0.35
N ASN A 119 2.02 -5.71 0.56
CA ASN A 119 2.01 -4.46 1.30
C ASN A 119 2.95 -4.59 2.51
N ALA A 120 3.85 -3.62 2.69
CA ALA A 120 4.81 -3.58 3.80
C ALA A 120 4.15 -3.40 5.19
N GLY A 121 2.85 -3.04 5.25
CA GLY A 121 2.08 -3.03 6.49
C GLY A 121 1.60 -4.41 6.96
N GLY A 122 1.63 -5.43 6.10
CA GLY A 122 1.21 -6.80 6.44
C GLY A 122 2.31 -7.86 6.26
N HIS A 123 3.41 -7.50 5.59
CA HIS A 123 4.58 -8.35 5.37
C HIS A 123 5.87 -7.54 5.62
N PRO A 124 6.96 -8.16 6.09
CA PRO A 124 8.26 -7.50 6.17
C PRO A 124 8.69 -6.93 4.82
N LEU A 125 9.43 -5.81 4.83
CA LEU A 125 9.96 -5.20 3.60
C LEU A 125 10.87 -6.17 2.83
N SER A 126 11.63 -7.03 3.51
CA SER A 126 12.48 -8.06 2.89
C SER A 126 11.67 -8.97 1.97
N PHE A 127 10.50 -9.44 2.42
CA PHE A 127 9.59 -10.27 1.63
C PHE A 127 9.08 -9.52 0.39
N LYS A 128 8.71 -8.24 0.54
CA LYS A 128 8.30 -7.40 -0.59
C LYS A 128 9.43 -7.25 -1.62
N MET A 129 10.66 -6.98 -1.17
CA MET A 129 11.80 -6.80 -2.08
C MET A 129 12.17 -8.09 -2.82
N LYS A 130 12.14 -9.23 -2.12
CA LYS A 130 12.30 -10.57 -2.72
C LYS A 130 11.26 -10.83 -3.82
N PHE A 131 9.99 -10.49 -3.56
CA PHE A 131 8.92 -10.58 -4.55
C PHE A 131 9.19 -9.71 -5.79
N LEU A 132 9.56 -8.44 -5.59
CA LEU A 132 9.81 -7.50 -6.69
C LEU A 132 11.00 -7.92 -7.56
N ARG A 133 12.07 -8.48 -6.98
CA ARG A 133 13.20 -9.04 -7.73
C ARG A 133 12.82 -10.27 -8.53
N ALA A 134 12.11 -11.22 -7.93
CA ALA A 134 11.65 -12.41 -8.63
C ALA A 134 10.72 -12.02 -9.80
N LEU A 135 9.87 -11.01 -9.61
CA LEU A 135 9.02 -10.45 -10.66
C LEU A 135 9.85 -9.82 -11.78
N GLN A 136 10.84 -8.99 -11.45
CA GLN A 136 11.74 -8.39 -12.44
C GLN A 136 12.50 -9.44 -13.25
N GLN A 137 13.00 -10.49 -12.60
CA GLN A 137 13.65 -11.62 -13.27
C GLN A 137 12.68 -12.37 -14.17
N ALA A 138 11.44 -12.62 -13.71
CA ALA A 138 10.41 -13.25 -14.52
C ALA A 138 10.08 -12.46 -15.79
N MET A 139 9.95 -11.13 -15.67
CA MET A 139 9.76 -10.24 -16.82
C MET A 139 10.96 -10.27 -17.78
N ARG A 140 12.20 -10.22 -17.24
CA ARG A 140 13.42 -10.30 -18.05
C ARG A 140 13.48 -11.60 -18.88
N ARG A 141 13.16 -12.76 -18.28
CA ARG A 141 13.08 -14.05 -18.99
C ARG A 141 12.12 -14.05 -20.19
N GLN A 142 11.05 -13.25 -20.13
CA GLN A 142 10.10 -13.16 -21.25
C GLN A 142 10.59 -12.19 -22.33
N ARG A 143 11.24 -11.09 -21.94
CA ARG A 143 11.90 -10.17 -22.90
C ARG A 143 13.02 -10.87 -23.67
N GLU A 144 13.80 -11.73 -23.03
CA GLU A 144 14.82 -12.57 -23.68
C GLU A 144 14.23 -13.53 -24.73
N LYS A 145 12.94 -13.86 -24.62
CA LYS A 145 12.18 -14.63 -25.61
C LYS A 145 11.51 -13.75 -26.67
N ASN A 146 11.91 -12.48 -26.77
CA ASN A 146 11.33 -11.46 -27.66
C ASN A 146 9.83 -11.21 -27.44
N LYS A 147 9.33 -11.41 -26.21
CA LYS A 147 7.96 -11.04 -25.85
C LYS A 147 7.93 -9.59 -25.37
N ALA A 148 6.98 -8.80 -25.84
CA ALA A 148 6.62 -7.56 -25.15
C ALA A 148 6.02 -7.92 -23.77
N VAL A 149 6.33 -7.14 -22.75
CA VAL A 149 5.91 -7.42 -21.37
C VAL A 149 5.02 -6.30 -20.87
N ILE A 150 3.81 -6.66 -20.46
CA ILE A 150 2.89 -5.76 -19.79
C ILE A 150 2.85 -6.14 -18.31
N LEU A 151 3.34 -5.24 -17.45
CA LEU A 151 3.18 -5.34 -16.00
C LEU A 151 1.95 -4.54 -15.59
N LEU A 152 0.98 -5.20 -14.95
CA LEU A 152 -0.24 -4.56 -14.50
C LEU A 152 -0.67 -5.10 -13.13
N GLY A 153 -1.18 -4.21 -12.29
CA GLY A 153 -1.85 -4.57 -11.05
C GLY A 153 -1.47 -3.64 -9.91
N ASP A 154 -1.70 -4.10 -8.69
CA ASP A 154 -1.40 -3.35 -7.48
C ASP A 154 0.01 -3.68 -6.98
N LEU A 155 0.93 -2.73 -7.16
CA LEU A 155 2.31 -2.84 -6.69
C LEU A 155 2.47 -2.44 -5.21
N ASN A 156 1.46 -1.83 -4.60
CA ASN A 156 1.55 -1.23 -3.27
C ASN A 156 2.75 -0.26 -3.14
N ILE A 157 3.03 0.53 -4.19
CA ILE A 157 4.13 1.50 -4.26
C ILE A 157 3.59 2.81 -4.81
N SER A 158 3.82 3.92 -4.10
CA SER A 158 3.67 5.27 -4.66
C SER A 158 5.02 5.73 -5.21
N HIS A 159 5.06 6.22 -6.45
CA HIS A 159 6.33 6.55 -7.11
C HIS A 159 6.84 7.95 -6.77
N LYS A 160 5.97 8.95 -6.84
CA LYS A 160 6.29 10.36 -6.60
C LYS A 160 5.37 10.96 -5.55
N ALA A 161 5.73 12.10 -4.97
CA ALA A 161 4.86 12.85 -4.06
C ALA A 161 3.45 13.11 -4.62
N GLY A 162 3.33 13.28 -5.94
CA GLY A 162 2.05 13.44 -6.63
C GLY A 162 1.10 12.23 -6.48
N ASP A 163 1.65 11.03 -6.33
CA ASP A 163 0.90 9.77 -6.16
C ASP A 163 0.53 9.51 -4.69
N ILE A 164 0.96 10.39 -3.78
CA ILE A 164 0.74 10.28 -2.33
C ILE A 164 -0.26 11.37 -1.93
N HIS A 165 -1.32 10.96 -1.22
CA HIS A 165 -2.23 11.93 -0.60
C HIS A 165 -1.42 12.92 0.22
N TRP A 166 -1.64 14.22 0.01
CA TRP A 166 -0.74 15.28 0.49
C TRP A 166 -0.46 15.24 2.01
N LYS A 167 -1.45 14.81 2.82
CA LYS A 167 -1.28 14.60 4.28
C LYS A 167 -0.27 13.50 4.66
N HIS A 168 -0.07 12.53 3.77
CA HIS A 168 0.80 11.38 3.98
C HIS A 168 2.20 11.58 3.38
N ARG A 169 2.47 12.74 2.76
CA ARG A 169 3.81 13.10 2.30
C ARG A 169 4.72 13.38 3.49
N PHE A 170 6.02 13.25 3.30
CA PHE A 170 7.02 13.29 4.35
C PHE A 170 7.75 14.63 4.38
N VAL A 171 7.85 15.22 5.56
CA VAL A 171 8.73 16.35 5.87
C VAL A 171 9.97 15.80 6.54
N HIS A 172 11.13 16.15 6.03
CA HIS A 172 12.43 15.79 6.61
C HIS A 172 12.79 16.85 7.65
N VAL A 173 12.44 16.62 8.91
CA VAL A 173 12.64 17.59 9.99
C VAL A 173 14.12 18.04 10.11
N PRO A 174 15.13 17.16 9.98
CA PRO A 174 16.54 17.57 10.03
C PRO A 174 16.91 18.67 9.01
N ASP A 175 16.28 18.68 7.83
CA ASP A 175 16.50 19.73 6.83
C ASP A 175 15.94 21.07 7.31
N ILE A 176 14.71 21.07 7.84
CA ILE A 176 14.09 22.27 8.41
C ILE A 176 14.93 22.83 9.57
N LEU A 177 15.47 21.97 10.44
CA LEU A 177 16.35 22.40 11.53
C LEU A 177 17.65 23.02 11.01
N ARG A 178 18.23 22.48 9.93
CA ARG A 178 19.42 23.05 9.28
C ARG A 178 19.12 24.41 8.66
N GLU A 179 18.02 24.54 7.95
CA GLU A 179 17.56 25.79 7.34
C GLU A 179 17.37 26.89 8.39
N VAL A 180 16.72 26.58 9.52
CA VAL A 180 16.51 27.55 10.61
C VAL A 180 17.84 28.01 11.22
N ARG A 181 18.81 27.11 11.40
CA ARG A 181 20.15 27.48 11.88
C ARG A 181 20.89 28.38 10.89
N ALA A 182 20.85 28.05 9.61
CA ALA A 182 21.49 28.86 8.56
C ALA A 182 20.85 30.25 8.47
N ALA A 183 19.52 30.34 8.43
CA ALA A 183 18.81 31.62 8.36
C ALA A 183 19.07 32.51 9.58
N THR A 184 19.23 31.94 10.78
CA THR A 184 19.59 32.69 11.98
C THR A 184 20.99 33.31 11.86
N ALA A 185 21.95 32.57 11.30
CA ALA A 185 23.31 33.05 11.07
C ALA A 185 23.36 34.14 9.99
N GLU A 186 22.54 34.01 8.95
CA GLU A 186 22.49 34.91 7.79
C GLU A 186 21.45 36.04 7.93
N GLN A 187 20.76 36.14 9.07
CA GLN A 187 19.67 37.10 9.33
C GLN A 187 18.54 37.06 8.27
N GLN A 188 18.26 35.87 7.72
CA GLN A 188 17.21 35.64 6.75
C GLN A 188 15.86 35.33 7.42
N THR A 189 14.78 35.78 6.79
CA THR A 189 13.42 35.48 7.24
C THR A 189 12.94 34.15 6.68
N LEU A 190 12.47 33.24 7.55
CA LEU A 190 11.78 32.00 7.16
C LEU A 190 10.31 32.02 7.59
N PRO A 191 9.46 31.16 6.98
CA PRO A 191 8.10 30.95 7.46
C PRO A 191 8.06 30.62 8.95
N ARG A 192 7.11 31.24 9.68
CA ARG A 192 6.97 31.10 11.14
C ARG A 192 6.91 29.65 11.61
N TRP A 193 6.24 28.78 10.85
CA TRP A 193 6.07 27.37 11.21
C TRP A 193 7.41 26.61 11.30
N LYS A 194 8.43 26.99 10.51
CA LYS A 194 9.76 26.37 10.55
C LYS A 194 10.46 26.65 11.88
N HIS A 195 10.41 27.90 12.32
CA HIS A 195 10.97 28.30 13.63
C HIS A 195 10.22 27.63 14.77
N GLN A 196 8.89 27.54 14.71
CA GLN A 196 8.09 26.85 15.72
C GLN A 196 8.43 25.34 15.76
N LEU A 197 8.54 24.69 14.60
CA LEU A 197 8.96 23.29 14.54
C LEU A 197 10.34 23.12 15.17
N ALA A 198 11.31 23.95 14.80
CA ALA A 198 12.66 23.87 15.35
C ALA A 198 12.74 24.10 16.86
N GLN A 199 11.92 25.02 17.39
CA GLN A 199 11.82 25.30 18.82
C GLN A 199 11.25 24.10 19.60
N HIS A 200 10.28 23.38 19.03
CA HIS A 200 9.52 22.35 19.75
C HIS A 200 9.97 20.91 19.44
N TRP A 201 10.79 20.67 18.41
CA TRP A 201 11.14 19.31 17.98
C TRP A 201 11.78 18.48 19.09
N SER A 202 12.73 19.04 19.84
CA SER A 202 13.39 18.34 20.96
C SER A 202 12.40 17.95 22.06
N GLU A 203 11.45 18.84 22.39
CA GLU A 203 10.38 18.52 23.36
C GLU A 203 9.48 17.41 22.84
N ILE A 204 9.09 17.46 21.56
CA ILE A 204 8.29 16.43 20.92
C ILE A 204 9.01 15.07 21.03
N LYS A 205 10.30 15.00 20.69
CA LYS A 205 11.06 13.75 20.81
C LYS A 205 11.09 13.22 22.24
N ASN A 206 11.36 14.07 23.23
CA ASN A 206 11.36 13.67 24.64
C ASN A 206 9.99 13.15 25.11
N VAL A 207 8.88 13.80 24.70
CA VAL A 207 7.53 13.33 25.03
C VAL A 207 7.24 12.00 24.35
N MET A 208 7.71 11.81 23.12
CA MET A 208 7.50 10.58 22.36
C MET A 208 8.24 9.38 22.95
N GLU A 209 9.27 9.56 23.79
CA GLU A 209 9.89 8.47 24.55
C GLU A 209 8.94 7.86 25.59
N THR A 210 7.91 8.60 26.03
CA THR A 210 6.92 8.13 27.02
C THR A 210 5.78 7.30 26.41
N GLN A 211 5.91 6.90 25.14
CA GLN A 211 4.85 6.28 24.37
C GLN A 211 4.36 4.92 24.91
N GLU A 212 3.08 4.84 25.25
CA GLU A 212 2.39 3.59 25.59
C GLU A 212 1.22 3.30 24.65
N ILE A 213 0.93 2.01 24.47
CA ILE A 213 -0.29 1.59 23.80
C ILE A 213 -1.34 1.33 24.86
N ILE A 214 -2.47 2.02 24.73
CA ILE A 214 -3.63 1.80 25.57
C ILE A 214 -4.67 0.96 24.83
N GLU A 215 -5.28 0.04 25.57
CA GLU A 215 -6.42 -0.73 25.09
C GLU A 215 -7.72 0.03 25.34
N THR A 216 -8.62 0.00 24.37
CA THR A 216 -9.97 0.55 24.42
C THR A 216 -10.93 -0.47 23.86
N LYS A 217 -12.08 -0.68 24.51
CA LYS A 217 -13.09 -1.60 23.98
C LYS A 217 -14.06 -0.86 23.08
N THR A 218 -14.34 -1.44 21.92
CA THR A 218 -15.41 -1.01 21.01
C THR A 218 -16.44 -2.12 20.85
N MET A 219 -17.62 -1.79 20.34
CA MET A 219 -18.70 -2.74 20.09
C MET A 219 -19.18 -2.57 18.65
N ASN A 220 -19.34 -3.67 17.92
CA ASN A 220 -20.03 -3.65 16.63
C ASN A 220 -21.52 -3.40 16.87
N SER A 221 -22.05 -2.32 16.31
CA SER A 221 -23.43 -1.90 16.52
C SER A 221 -24.47 -2.85 15.93
N LEU A 222 -24.08 -3.72 14.99
CA LEU A 222 -24.96 -4.69 14.34
C LEU A 222 -24.95 -6.06 15.05
N THR A 223 -23.80 -6.50 15.55
CA THR A 223 -23.65 -7.83 16.17
C THR A 223 -23.57 -7.81 17.69
N ASN A 224 -23.40 -6.63 18.30
CA ASN A 224 -23.07 -6.43 19.73
C ASN A 224 -21.76 -7.11 20.18
N GLU A 225 -20.97 -7.62 19.24
CA GLU A 225 -19.69 -8.22 19.55
C GLU A 225 -18.70 -7.13 19.97
N LYS A 226 -17.96 -7.38 21.04
CA LYS A 226 -16.95 -6.46 21.58
C LYS A 226 -15.59 -6.83 21.03
N TYR A 227 -14.85 -5.80 20.62
CA TYR A 227 -13.50 -5.97 20.10
C TYR A 227 -12.58 -4.99 20.81
N ASP A 228 -11.35 -5.45 21.00
CA ASP A 228 -10.29 -4.59 21.51
C ASP A 228 -9.78 -3.71 20.38
N LYS A 229 -9.56 -2.45 20.72
CA LYS A 229 -8.93 -1.44 19.90
C LYS A 229 -7.78 -0.84 20.68
N PHE A 230 -6.80 -0.35 19.96
CA PHE A 230 -5.59 0.17 20.54
C PHE A 230 -5.37 1.60 20.10
N ARG A 231 -4.75 2.42 20.94
CA ARG A 231 -4.37 3.78 20.59
C ARG A 231 -3.04 4.14 21.23
N LEU A 232 -2.27 5.00 20.57
CA LEU A 232 -1.05 5.56 21.13
C LEU A 232 -1.37 6.64 22.17
N MET A 233 -0.66 6.64 23.28
CA MET A 233 -0.73 7.65 24.32
C MET A 233 0.70 8.08 24.70
N VAL A 234 0.91 9.38 24.88
CA VAL A 234 2.17 9.95 25.40
C VAL A 234 1.89 10.86 26.59
N THR A 235 2.85 10.94 27.51
CA THR A 235 2.74 11.70 28.75
C THR A 235 3.63 12.96 28.69
N LYS A 236 3.05 14.12 28.97
CA LYS A 236 3.77 15.40 29.09
C LYS A 236 3.43 16.03 30.45
N GLY A 237 4.35 15.94 31.41
CA GLY A 237 4.06 16.27 32.80
C GLY A 237 2.93 15.39 33.33
N GLU A 238 1.85 15.99 33.85
CA GLU A 238 0.66 15.25 34.31
C GLU A 238 -0.36 14.97 33.19
N ARG A 239 -0.16 15.53 31.99
CA ARG A 239 -1.12 15.40 30.89
C ARG A 239 -0.90 14.12 30.10
N ARG A 240 -1.98 13.36 29.92
CA ARG A 240 -2.06 12.22 29.00
C ARG A 240 -2.60 12.68 27.65
N ILE A 241 -1.87 12.40 26.58
CA ILE A 241 -2.17 12.88 25.23
C ILE A 241 -2.37 11.66 24.31
N HIS A 242 -3.57 11.51 23.77
CA HIS A 242 -3.87 10.45 22.80
C HIS A 242 -3.53 10.88 21.38
N LEU A 243 -2.74 10.06 20.68
CA LEU A 243 -2.28 10.28 19.32
C LEU A 243 -2.88 9.25 18.36
N GLY A 244 -3.09 9.65 17.11
CA GLY A 244 -3.60 8.78 16.05
C GLY A 244 -5.06 8.36 16.26
N LYS A 245 -5.50 7.36 15.48
CA LYS A 245 -6.83 6.76 15.58
C LYS A 245 -6.79 5.44 16.37
N ASN A 246 -7.96 4.89 16.65
CA ASN A 246 -8.09 3.56 17.24
C ASN A 246 -7.79 2.48 16.18
N GLU A 247 -6.76 1.67 16.40
CA GLU A 247 -6.35 0.58 15.50
C GLU A 247 -6.77 -0.80 16.04
N SER A 248 -6.85 -1.80 15.16
CA SER A 248 -7.09 -3.20 15.55
C SER A 248 -5.85 -3.93 16.05
N ASP A 249 -4.65 -3.40 15.78
CA ASP A 249 -3.38 -4.00 16.18
C ASP A 249 -2.51 -2.95 16.89
N PRO A 250 -1.93 -3.27 18.06
CA PRO A 250 -1.00 -2.38 18.76
C PRO A 250 0.18 -1.89 17.90
N ALA A 251 0.68 -2.70 16.96
CA ALA A 251 1.80 -2.34 16.11
C ALA A 251 1.46 -1.16 15.17
N PHE A 252 0.24 -1.13 14.64
CA PHE A 252 -0.21 -0.03 13.77
C PHE A 252 -0.32 1.31 14.49
N CYS A 253 -0.54 1.30 15.82
CA CYS A 253 -0.58 2.52 16.61
C CYS A 253 0.78 3.24 16.66
N ARG A 254 1.88 2.48 16.69
CA ARG A 254 3.25 3.04 16.77
C ARG A 254 3.82 3.40 15.40
N TYR A 255 3.37 2.71 14.35
CA TYR A 255 3.97 2.81 13.01
C TYR A 255 4.13 4.26 12.48
N PRO A 256 3.12 5.15 12.54
CA PRO A 256 3.28 6.53 12.05
C PRO A 256 4.22 7.40 12.90
N TYR A 257 4.55 6.95 14.11
CA TYR A 257 5.27 7.70 15.15
C TYR A 257 6.68 7.16 15.40
N ASN A 258 7.16 6.26 14.55
CA ASN A 258 8.55 5.79 14.60
C ASN A 258 9.43 6.78 13.82
N PHE A 259 10.23 7.55 14.55
CA PHE A 259 11.14 8.55 13.96
C PHE A 259 12.57 8.05 13.81
N SER A 260 12.86 6.81 14.17
CA SER A 260 14.20 6.23 14.01
C SER A 260 14.50 5.96 12.54
N ALA A 261 15.77 6.05 12.16
CA ALA A 261 16.23 5.44 10.91
C ALA A 261 16.01 3.92 10.96
N ASP A 262 15.76 3.30 9.80
CA ASP A 262 15.54 1.86 9.70
C ASP A 262 16.23 1.25 8.48
N THR A 263 16.51 -0.04 8.60
CA THR A 263 17.12 -0.89 7.57
C THR A 263 16.37 -2.20 7.49
N TYR A 264 16.29 -2.78 6.29
CA TYR A 264 15.87 -4.18 6.16
C TYR A 264 17.09 -5.06 5.84
N LEU A 265 17.07 -6.30 6.33
CA LEU A 265 18.05 -7.30 5.95
C LEU A 265 17.66 -7.90 4.60
N ASP A 266 18.55 -7.77 3.64
CA ASP A 266 18.42 -8.42 2.35
C ASP A 266 18.83 -9.89 2.45
N GLU A 267 17.91 -10.81 2.27
CA GLU A 267 18.19 -12.25 2.43
C GLU A 267 19.10 -12.80 1.33
N GLU A 268 19.16 -12.15 0.16
CA GLU A 268 19.97 -12.62 -0.97
C GLU A 268 21.41 -12.15 -0.87
N THR A 269 21.63 -10.88 -0.49
CA THR A 269 22.98 -10.30 -0.37
C THR A 269 23.54 -10.34 1.06
N ASN A 270 22.69 -10.61 2.05
CA ASN A 270 22.99 -10.52 3.49
C ASN A 270 23.43 -9.11 3.94
N GLU A 271 23.02 -8.07 3.20
CA GLU A 271 23.30 -6.67 3.51
C GLU A 271 22.12 -5.98 4.20
N ARG A 272 22.41 -5.00 5.07
CA ARG A 272 21.37 -4.14 5.65
C ARG A 272 21.19 -2.91 4.77
N ILE A 273 20.04 -2.81 4.11
CA ILE A 273 19.75 -1.73 3.18
C ILE A 273 18.87 -0.68 3.88
N PRO A 274 19.26 0.60 3.88
CA PRO A 274 18.45 1.68 4.43
C PRO A 274 17.07 1.78 3.78
N CYS A 275 16.02 1.87 4.61
CA CYS A 275 14.63 1.96 4.14
C CYS A 275 13.81 3.06 4.81
N GLN A 276 14.35 3.73 5.82
CA GLN A 276 13.74 4.88 6.47
C GLN A 276 14.83 5.83 6.98
N GLU A 277 14.65 7.13 6.75
CA GLU A 277 15.50 8.16 7.37
C GLU A 277 14.95 8.55 8.73
N GLU A 278 15.86 8.91 9.64
CA GLU A 278 15.50 9.47 10.95
C GLU A 278 14.73 10.79 10.76
N ASP A 279 13.73 11.02 11.63
CA ASP A 279 12.96 12.26 11.71
C ASP A 279 12.31 12.67 10.35
N SER A 280 12.01 11.68 9.50
CA SER A 280 11.18 11.83 8.29
C SER A 280 9.72 11.54 8.63
N VAL A 281 8.90 12.58 8.74
CA VAL A 281 7.57 12.51 9.38
C VAL A 281 6.47 12.91 8.41
N ARG A 282 5.35 12.18 8.41
CA ARG A 282 4.19 12.56 7.59
C ARG A 282 3.61 13.89 8.02
N VAL A 283 3.14 14.70 7.07
CA VAL A 283 2.55 16.03 7.34
C VAL A 283 1.45 15.96 8.41
N GLU A 284 0.54 14.99 8.33
CA GLU A 284 -0.55 14.84 9.32
C GLU A 284 -0.04 14.50 10.72
N VAL A 285 1.00 13.66 10.81
CA VAL A 285 1.59 13.23 12.09
C VAL A 285 2.32 14.42 12.69
N LEU A 286 3.10 15.14 11.89
CA LEU A 286 3.81 16.33 12.33
C LEU A 286 2.84 17.41 12.83
N ALA A 287 1.75 17.63 12.10
CA ALA A 287 0.69 18.54 12.51
C ALA A 287 0.02 18.09 13.81
N GLU A 288 -0.29 16.80 13.97
CA GLU A 288 -0.89 16.27 15.20
C GLU A 288 0.02 16.50 16.41
N LEU A 289 1.33 16.29 16.27
CA LEU A 289 2.32 16.52 17.32
C LEU A 289 2.44 18.00 17.66
N MET A 290 2.52 18.88 16.65
CA MET A 290 2.55 20.33 16.86
C MET A 290 1.30 20.81 17.60
N ASN A 291 0.12 20.34 17.19
CA ASN A 291 -1.15 20.68 17.81
C ASN A 291 -1.25 20.17 19.27
N LYS A 292 -1.01 18.88 19.49
CA LYS A 292 -1.32 18.22 20.76
C LYS A 292 -0.19 18.25 21.78
N VAL A 293 1.05 18.13 21.33
CA VAL A 293 2.23 18.06 22.20
C VAL A 293 2.83 19.46 22.39
N ALA A 294 3.13 20.17 21.30
CA ALA A 294 3.71 21.51 21.38
C ALA A 294 2.69 22.60 21.74
N GLY A 295 1.39 22.36 21.50
CA GLY A 295 0.33 23.35 21.71
C GLY A 295 0.37 24.47 20.68
N VAL A 296 0.93 24.20 19.49
CA VAL A 296 1.05 25.14 18.37
C VAL A 296 0.05 24.72 17.29
N PRO A 297 -1.01 25.51 17.04
CA PRO A 297 -2.03 25.17 16.06
C PRO A 297 -1.47 25.05 14.64
N TRP A 298 -1.63 23.88 14.03
CA TRP A 298 -1.39 23.62 12.61
C TRP A 298 -2.72 23.25 11.97
N ASP A 299 -3.41 24.26 11.42
CA ASP A 299 -4.67 24.09 10.69
C ASP A 299 -4.46 23.42 9.33
N GLU A 300 -5.55 23.16 8.61
CA GLU A 300 -5.49 22.46 7.34
C GLU A 300 -4.80 23.29 6.24
N GLU A 301 -4.91 24.62 6.29
CA GLU A 301 -4.30 25.51 5.30
C GLU A 301 -2.77 25.45 5.40
N LEU A 302 -2.23 25.59 6.62
CA LEU A 302 -0.80 25.46 6.86
C LEU A 302 -0.30 24.05 6.51
N GLN A 303 -1.05 23.00 6.86
CA GLN A 303 -0.68 21.63 6.49
C GLN A 303 -0.59 21.46 4.96
N ARG A 304 -1.52 22.05 4.20
CA ARG A 304 -1.46 22.05 2.73
C ARG A 304 -0.26 22.82 2.23
N GLU A 305 0.00 24.03 2.73
CA GLU A 305 1.19 24.81 2.39
C GLU A 305 2.45 23.95 2.54
N ILE A 306 2.65 23.35 3.72
CA ILE A 306 3.81 22.50 4.01
C ILE A 306 3.87 21.29 3.06
N ALA A 307 2.74 20.63 2.81
CA ALA A 307 2.68 19.44 1.96
C ALA A 307 3.01 19.68 0.48
N PHE A 308 2.78 20.90 -0.02
CA PHE A 308 3.06 21.27 -1.42
C PHE A 308 4.41 21.98 -1.59
N SER A 309 4.97 22.55 -0.53
CA SER A 309 6.23 23.31 -0.60
C SER A 309 7.45 22.59 -0.02
N HIS A 310 7.27 21.72 0.98
CA HIS A 310 8.38 21.11 1.74
C HIS A 310 8.26 19.61 1.98
N ALA A 311 7.13 18.99 1.62
CA ALA A 311 6.94 17.55 1.77
C ALA A 311 7.14 16.79 0.46
N THR A 312 7.75 15.61 0.54
CA THR A 312 8.07 14.75 -0.60
C THR A 312 7.55 13.32 -0.39
N GLU A 313 7.74 12.45 -1.37
CA GLU A 313 7.80 11.01 -1.12
C GLU A 313 8.94 10.64 -0.16
N PRO A 314 8.92 9.45 0.47
CA PRO A 314 10.08 8.95 1.20
C PRO A 314 11.32 8.89 0.29
N ARG A 315 12.40 9.57 0.70
CA ARG A 315 13.67 9.56 -0.05
C ARG A 315 14.29 8.18 -0.06
N LEU A 316 14.35 7.51 1.09
CA LEU A 316 14.72 6.10 1.20
C LEU A 316 13.47 5.22 1.07
N SER A 317 13.36 4.52 -0.07
CA SER A 317 12.33 3.51 -0.29
C SER A 317 12.83 2.50 -1.33
N PRO A 318 13.30 1.32 -0.91
CA PRO A 318 13.81 0.28 -1.82
C PRO A 318 12.79 -0.12 -2.90
N ALA A 319 11.51 -0.20 -2.56
CA ALA A 319 10.47 -0.56 -3.53
C ALA A 319 10.25 0.55 -4.59
N ARG A 320 10.34 1.82 -4.17
CA ARG A 320 10.29 2.98 -5.10
C ARG A 320 11.51 3.05 -5.99
N ALA A 321 12.69 2.74 -5.45
CA ALA A 321 13.93 2.66 -6.22
C ALA A 321 13.81 1.57 -7.31
N TRP A 322 13.33 0.38 -6.94
CA TRP A 322 13.03 -0.69 -7.90
C TRP A 322 12.07 -0.25 -9.02
N LEU A 323 10.98 0.45 -8.68
CA LEU A 323 10.03 0.96 -9.68
C LEU A 323 10.66 2.02 -10.60
N THR A 324 11.56 2.83 -10.06
CA THR A 324 12.31 3.84 -10.82
C THR A 324 13.28 3.20 -11.80
N GLU A 325 14.03 2.19 -11.34
CA GLU A 325 14.93 1.40 -12.19
C GLU A 325 14.17 0.71 -13.32
N LEU A 326 13.02 0.09 -13.00
CA LEU A 326 12.17 -0.55 -14.00
C LEU A 326 11.71 0.42 -15.10
N SER A 327 11.44 1.68 -14.73
CA SER A 327 11.00 2.72 -15.67
C SER A 327 12.16 3.30 -16.49
N ASN A 328 13.36 3.39 -15.90
CA ASN A 328 14.54 3.95 -16.55
C ASN A 328 15.25 2.98 -17.48
N ASP A 329 15.06 1.66 -17.29
CA ASP A 329 15.61 0.61 -18.15
C ASP A 329 15.07 0.66 -19.60
N GLY A 330 14.31 1.70 -20.01
CA GLY A 330 13.86 1.94 -21.39
C GLY A 330 13.03 0.80 -22.00
N THR A 331 12.52 -0.08 -21.14
CA THR A 331 11.92 -1.38 -21.49
C THR A 331 10.46 -1.48 -21.03
N VAL A 332 9.85 -0.36 -20.63
CA VAL A 332 8.40 -0.25 -20.40
C VAL A 332 7.71 0.16 -21.69
#